data_AF-A0A6M0F5K5-F1
#
_entry.id   AF-A0A6M0F5K5-F1
#
_cell.length_a   1.000
_cell.length_b   1.000
_cell.length_c   1.000
_cell.angle_alpha   90.00
_cell.angle_beta   90.00
_cell.angle_gamma   90.00
#
_symmetry.space_group_name_H-M   'P 1'
#
loop_
_entity.id
_entity.type
_entity.pdbx_description
1 polymer ?
#
loop_
_entity_poly.entity_id
_entity_poly.type
_entity_poly.pdbx_seq_one_letter_code
_entity_poly.pdbx_strand_id
1 'polypeptide(L)'
;MQIMLSIPDLLVNRVQERWDNLPRKALEMLVIEAYRSELITRAEVGKILELPHRLQVDVFLKDAEAYLHYDLNDFEQDLATLDQLDHRSKANAPC
;
A
#
# COMPACT_ATOMS: atom_id res chain seq x y z
N MET A 1 8.97 -18.35 2.34
CA MET A 1 7.81 -19.24 2.53
C MET A 1 7.27 -19.61 1.15
N GLN A 2 6.82 -20.85 0.93
CA GLN A 2 6.26 -21.30 -0.34
C GLN A 2 4.82 -21.78 -0.12
N ILE A 3 3.87 -21.26 -0.89
CA ILE A 3 2.45 -21.63 -0.86
C ILE A 3 2.10 -22.21 -2.24
N MET A 4 1.46 -23.39 -2.27
CA MET A 4 0.88 -23.93 -3.49
C MET A 4 -0.64 -23.71 -3.49
N LEU A 5 -1.15 -23.16 -4.58
CA LEU A 5 -2.57 -22.92 -4.79
C LEU A 5 -3.05 -23.77 -5.98
N SER A 6 -4.08 -24.58 -5.76
CA SER A 6 -4.75 -25.29 -6.84
C SER A 6 -5.85 -24.41 -7.42
N ILE A 7 -5.69 -23.99 -8.67
CA ILE A 7 -6.67 -23.14 -9.36
C ILE A 7 -7.63 -24.04 -10.15
N PRO A 8 -8.95 -23.86 -10.02
CA PRO A 8 -9.92 -24.61 -10.81
C PRO A 8 -9.72 -24.44 -12.32
N ASP A 9 -9.84 -25.51 -13.09
CA ASP A 9 -9.65 -25.50 -14.56
C ASP A 9 -10.53 -24.47 -15.28
N LEU A 10 -11.72 -24.20 -14.74
CA LEU A 10 -12.65 -23.18 -15.24
C LEU A 10 -12.01 -21.78 -15.29
N LEU A 11 -11.11 -21.48 -14.35
CA LEU A 11 -10.41 -20.20 -14.28
C LEU A 11 -9.11 -20.20 -15.08
N VAL A 12 -8.47 -21.36 -15.30
CA VAL A 12 -7.17 -21.46 -15.97
C VAL A 12 -7.19 -20.79 -17.34
N ASN A 13 -8.17 -21.11 -18.19
CA ASN A 13 -8.26 -20.54 -19.54
C ASN A 13 -8.47 -19.02 -19.49
N ARG A 14 -9.36 -18.53 -18.61
CA ARG A 14 -9.69 -17.10 -18.49
C ARG A 14 -8.51 -16.28 -17.93
N VAL A 15 -7.74 -16.89 -17.04
CA VAL A 15 -6.58 -16.27 -16.40
C VAL A 15 -5.42 -16.22 -17.38
N GLN A 16 -5.15 -17.30 -18.11
CA GLN A 16 -4.07 -17.33 -19.11
C GLN A 16 -4.31 -16.36 -20.28
N GLU A 17 -5.56 -16.15 -20.68
CA GLU A 17 -5.91 -15.17 -21.72
C GLU A 17 -5.73 -13.71 -21.28
N ARG A 18 -5.85 -13.44 -19.98
CA ARG A 18 -5.91 -12.06 -19.45
C ARG A 18 -4.65 -11.63 -18.71
N TRP A 19 -3.94 -12.56 -18.09
CA TRP A 19 -2.78 -12.28 -17.23
C TRP A 19 -1.53 -12.99 -17.76
N ASP A 20 -0.59 -12.20 -18.27
CA ASP A 20 0.68 -12.71 -18.79
C ASP A 20 1.54 -13.42 -17.72
N ASN A 21 1.43 -13.00 -16.46
CA ASN A 21 2.15 -13.58 -15.34
C ASN A 21 1.24 -13.72 -14.12
N LEU A 22 0.59 -14.88 -14.02
CA LEU A 22 -0.32 -15.21 -12.93
C LEU A 22 0.35 -15.16 -11.54
N PRO A 23 1.53 -15.76 -11.30
CA PRO A 23 2.20 -15.63 -10.00
C PRO A 23 2.43 -14.18 -9.57
N ARG A 24 2.89 -13.32 -10.50
CA ARG A 24 3.08 -11.89 -10.24
C ARG A 24 1.75 -11.20 -9.93
N LYS A 25 0.70 -11.46 -10.72
CA LYS A 25 -0.63 -10.87 -10.50
C LYS A 25 -1.27 -11.31 -9.19
N ALA A 26 -1.10 -12.58 -8.81
CA ALA A 26 -1.58 -13.09 -7.53
C ALA A 26 -0.87 -12.39 -6.35
N LEU A 27 0.45 -12.19 -6.44
CA LEU A 27 1.20 -11.44 -5.45
C LEU A 27 0.74 -9.97 -5.37
N GLU A 28 0.56 -9.31 -6.51
CA GLU A 28 0.07 -7.93 -6.57
C GLU A 28 -1.30 -7.79 -5.87
N MET A 29 -2.24 -8.69 -6.16
CA MET A 29 -3.56 -8.69 -5.52
C MET A 29 -3.49 -8.94 -4.00
N LEU A 30 -2.62 -9.87 -3.57
CA LEU A 30 -2.41 -10.14 -2.14
C LEU A 30 -1.84 -8.91 -1.42
N VAL A 31 -0.87 -8.23 -2.03
CA VAL A 31 -0.27 -7.01 -1.48
C VAL A 31 -1.28 -5.87 -1.41
N ILE A 32 -2.12 -5.71 -2.43
CA ILE A 32 -3.22 -4.72 -2.42
C ILE A 32 -4.14 -4.97 -1.24
N GLU A 33 -4.58 -6.22 -1.04
CA GLU A 33 -5.51 -6.55 0.04
C GLU A 33 -4.88 -6.38 1.42
N ALA A 34 -3.62 -6.79 1.57
CA ALA A 34 -2.87 -6.58 2.80
C ALA A 34 -2.69 -5.08 3.11
N TYR A 35 -2.49 -4.25 2.10
CA TYR A 35 -2.41 -2.80 2.27
C TYR A 35 -3.76 -2.18 2.65
N ARG A 36 -4.85 -2.59 1.98
CA ARG A 36 -6.22 -2.15 2.30
C ARG A 36 -6.66 -2.54 3.70
N SER A 37 -6.20 -3.71 4.18
CA SER A 37 -6.43 -4.20 5.53
C SER A 37 -5.47 -3.60 6.57
N GLU A 38 -4.65 -2.62 6.18
CA GLU A 38 -3.63 -1.97 7.02
C GLU A 38 -2.60 -2.94 7.64
N LEU A 39 -2.48 -4.16 7.11
CA LEU A 39 -1.53 -5.17 7.58
C LEU A 39 -0.09 -4.83 7.19
N ILE A 40 0.08 -4.11 6.08
CA ILE A 40 1.38 -3.66 5.60
C ILE A 40 1.32 -2.17 5.29
N THR A 41 2.45 -1.51 5.51
CA THR A 41 2.65 -0.12 5.16
C THR A 41 2.96 0.04 3.68
N ARG A 42 2.79 1.26 3.19
CA ARG A 42 3.18 1.63 1.83
C ARG A 42 4.66 1.37 1.52
N ALA A 43 5.55 1.56 2.51
CA ALA A 43 6.97 1.28 2.32
C ALA A 43 7.22 -0.23 2.10
N GLU A 44 6.45 -1.07 2.78
CA GLU A 44 6.50 -2.53 2.62
C GLU A 44 5.93 -2.97 1.28
N VAL A 45 4.86 -2.34 0.78
CA VAL A 45 4.37 -2.56 -0.60
C VAL A 45 5.51 -2.41 -1.62
N GLY A 46 6.27 -1.31 -1.52
CA GLY A 46 7.41 -1.07 -2.42
C GLY A 46 8.51 -2.11 -2.31
N LYS A 47 8.80 -2.59 -1.10
CA LYS A 47 9.80 -3.65 -0.87
C LYS A 47 9.32 -5.01 -1.43
N ILE A 48 8.06 -5.38 -1.20
CA ILE A 48 7.50 -6.68 -1.61
C ILE A 48 7.37 -6.77 -3.13
N LEU A 49 6.95 -5.69 -3.78
CA LEU A 49 6.79 -5.64 -5.23
C LEU A 49 8.07 -5.22 -5.97
N GLU A 50 9.16 -4.98 -5.24
CA GLU A 50 10.46 -4.53 -5.76
C GLU A 50 10.34 -3.25 -6.61
N LEU A 51 9.47 -2.33 -6.17
CA LEU A 51 9.24 -1.06 -6.85
C LEU A 51 10.33 -0.05 -6.44
N PRO A 52 11.18 0.43 -7.37
CA PRO A 52 12.36 1.25 -7.05
C PRO A 52 12.02 2.64 -6.53
N HIS A 53 10.84 3.17 -6.85
CA HIS A 53 10.47 4.55 -6.54
C HIS A 53 9.15 4.62 -5.80
N ARG A 54 9.10 5.50 -4.78
CA ARG A 54 7.88 5.79 -4.01
C ARG A 54 6.69 6.20 -4.88
N LEU A 55 6.96 6.89 -6.01
CA LEU A 55 5.93 7.28 -6.99
C LEU A 55 5.34 6.08 -7.75
N GLN A 56 6.12 5.03 -8.02
CA GLN A 56 5.57 3.83 -8.68
C GLN A 56 4.65 3.07 -7.73
N VAL A 57 4.95 3.09 -6.43
CA VAL A 57 4.06 2.56 -5.40
C VAL A 57 2.75 3.34 -5.35
N ASP A 58 2.79 4.67 -5.48
CA ASP A 58 1.58 5.50 -5.57
C ASP A 58 0.71 5.10 -6.76
N VAL A 59 1.31 5.04 -7.95
CA VAL A 59 0.60 4.69 -9.18
C VAL A 59 -0.02 3.31 -9.05
N PHE A 60 0.74 2.32 -8.56
CA PHE A 60 0.24 0.98 -8.33
C PHE A 60 -0.97 0.93 -7.38
N LEU A 61 -0.89 1.60 -6.23
CA LEU A 61 -1.98 1.62 -5.25
C LEU A 61 -3.20 2.38 -5.78
N LYS A 62 -2.97 3.47 -6.52
CA LYS A 62 -4.03 4.28 -7.13
C LYS A 62 -4.77 3.51 -8.23
N ASP A 63 -4.04 2.84 -9.11
CA ASP A 63 -4.62 2.02 -10.20
C ASP A 63 -5.43 0.84 -9.65
N ALA A 64 -5.05 0.36 -8.46
CA ALA A 64 -5.78 -0.66 -7.72
C ALA A 64 -6.98 -0.11 -6.92
N GLU A 65 -7.26 1.20 -6.96
CA GLU A 65 -8.23 1.88 -6.08
C GLU A 65 -8.02 1.54 -4.59
N ALA A 66 -6.78 1.24 -4.22
CA ALA A 66 -6.37 0.93 -2.86
C ALA A 66 -5.89 2.21 -2.19
N TYR A 67 -6.84 3.10 -1.93
CA TYR A 67 -6.59 4.30 -1.15
C TYR A 67 -6.41 3.91 0.31
N LEU A 68 -5.39 4.44 0.97
CA LEU A 68 -5.38 4.44 2.43
C LEU A 68 -6.68 5.12 2.86
N HIS A 69 -7.40 4.52 3.80
CA HIS A 69 -8.52 5.19 4.45
C HIS A 69 -7.97 6.36 5.26
N TYR A 70 -7.67 7.47 4.56
CA TYR A 70 -7.37 8.74 5.18
C TYR A 70 -8.71 9.38 5.48
N ASP A 71 -9.16 9.21 6.70
CA ASP A 71 -10.42 9.78 7.15
C ASP A 71 -10.21 11.14 7.83
N LEU A 72 -11.31 11.75 8.25
CA LEU A 72 -11.24 13.07 8.89
C LEU A 72 -10.47 13.03 10.21
N ASN A 73 -10.48 11.89 10.93
CA ASN A 73 -9.79 11.75 12.19
C ASN A 73 -8.27 11.66 11.98
N ASP A 74 -7.80 11.01 10.92
CA ASP A 74 -6.37 11.04 10.54
C ASP A 74 -5.92 12.48 10.24
N PHE A 75 -6.75 13.25 9.53
CA PHE A 75 -6.47 14.67 9.26
C PHE A 75 -6.42 15.53 10.52
N GLU A 76 -7.35 15.33 11.44
CA GLU A 76 -7.37 16.04 12.73
C GLU A 76 -6.14 15.70 13.59
N GLN A 77 -5.69 14.43 13.57
CA GLN A 77 -4.47 14.02 14.28
C GLN A 77 -3.21 14.65 13.69
N ASP A 78 -3.13 14.78 12.36
CA ASP A 78 -2.01 15.46 11.71
C ASP A 78 -1.98 16.95 12.11
N LEU A 79 -3.12 17.63 12.13
CA LEU A 79 -3.23 19.02 12.59
C LEU A 79 -2.77 19.16 14.05
N ALA A 80 -3.22 18.27 14.93
CA ALA A 80 -2.79 18.27 16.33
C ALA A 80 -1.28 18.05 16.47
N THR A 81 -0.70 17.17 15.64
CA THR A 81 0.73 16.90 15.62
C THR A 81 1.52 18.13 15.15
N LEU A 82 1.05 18.83 14.12
CA LEU A 82 1.68 20.07 13.63
C LEU A 82 1.65 21.18 14.68
N ASP A 83 0.53 21.34 15.39
CA ASP A 83 0.38 22.34 16.45
C ASP A 83 1.35 22.08 17.61
N GLN A 84 1.47 20.81 18.03
CA GLN A 84 2.45 20.39 19.04
C GLN A 84 3.90 20.69 18.63
N LEU A 85 4.25 20.43 17.36
CA LEU A 85 5.59 20.69 16.84
C LEU A 85 5.89 22.19 16.76
N ASP A 86 4.92 23.02 16.37
CA ASP A 86 5.07 24.48 16.36
C ASP A 86 5.31 25.02 17.77
N HIS A 87 4.50 24.59 18.73
CA HIS A 87 4.67 24.95 20.14
C HIS A 87 6.03 24.51 20.70
N ARG A 88 6.52 23.32 20.34
CA ARG A 88 7.83 22.84 20.75
C ARG A 88 8.98 23.62 20.11
N SER A 89 8.82 24.05 18.86
CA SER A 89 9.82 24.87 18.16
C SER A 89 9.97 26.26 18.80
N LYS A 90 8.84 26.87 19.19
CA LYS A 90 8.80 28.17 19.88
C LYS A 90 9.40 28.11 21.28
N ALA A 91 9.21 26.99 21.99
CA ALA A 91 9.81 26.78 23.31
C ALA A 91 11.33 26.52 23.28
N ASN A 92 11.88 26.09 22.14
CA ASN A 92 13.30 25.78 21.96
C ASN A 92 14.08 26.86 21.19
N ALA A 93 13.46 28.01 20.87
CA ALA A 93 14.16 29.12 20.25
C ALA A 93 15.15 29.75 21.26
N PRO A 94 16.46 29.80 20.98
CA PRO A 94 17.42 30.42 21.89
C PRO A 94 17.22 31.95 21.88
N CYS A 95 17.16 32.54 23.09
CA CYS A 95 17.19 33.99 23.31
C CYS A 95 18.49 34.62 22.81
#